data_AF-A0AAW6BAU7-F1
#
_entry.id   AF-A0AAW6BAU7-F1
#
_cell.length_a   1.000
_cell.length_b   1.000
_cell.length_c   1.000
_cell.angle_alpha   90.00
_cell.angle_beta   90.00
_cell.angle_gamma   90.00
#
_symmetry.space_group_name_H-M   'P 1'
#
loop_
_entity.id
_entity.type
_entity.pdbx_description
1 polymer ?
#
loop_
_entity_poly.entity_id
_entity_poly.type
_entity_poly.pdbx_seq_one_letter_code
_entity_poly.pdbx_strand_id
1 'polypeptide(L)'
;MLKVLHNLKQNRWKFTIGLLVLAIGLCLLATPDYFFWPPQYKNLMNDDGIDVFIIISGLLLILYSLSNLHSNKIASVLLAISAAIVASITFIEIIHWYFAGMFRNNLTIVLAIFAVVVIFLVSYDRSIDS
;
A
#
# COMPACT_ATOMS: atom_id res chain seq x y z
N MET A 1 -5.77 -13.72 23.14
CA MET A 1 -5.99 -12.26 23.09
C MET A 1 -4.75 -11.44 23.47
N LEU A 2 -4.11 -11.66 24.63
CA LEU A 2 -2.91 -10.89 25.06
C LEU A 2 -1.75 -10.91 24.05
N LYS A 3 -1.45 -12.05 23.43
CA LYS A 3 -0.35 -12.18 22.45
C LYS A 3 -0.59 -11.41 21.15
N VAL A 4 -1.82 -11.42 20.62
CA VAL A 4 -2.18 -10.68 19.40
C VAL A 4 -2.07 -9.18 19.64
N LEU A 5 -2.53 -8.69 20.80
CA LEU A 5 -2.38 -7.29 21.20
C LEU A 5 -0.91 -6.89 21.36
N HIS A 6 -0.09 -7.78 21.92
CA HIS A 6 1.36 -7.57 22.03
C HIS A 6 2.02 -7.45 20.65
N ASN A 7 1.74 -8.38 19.74
CA ASN A 7 2.28 -8.37 18.38
C ASN A 7 1.82 -7.14 17.59
N LEU A 8 0.55 -6.76 17.72
CA LEU A 8 0.03 -5.55 17.09
C LEU A 8 0.75 -4.30 17.61
N LYS A 9 1.03 -4.23 18.92
CA LYS A 9 1.79 -3.09 19.47
C LYS A 9 3.21 -3.03 18.92
N GLN A 10 3.89 -4.16 18.80
CA GLN A 10 5.25 -4.24 18.24
C GLN A 10 5.29 -4.00 16.72
N ASN A 11 4.32 -4.50 15.99
CA ASN A 11 4.24 -4.41 14.53
C ASN A 11 3.26 -3.34 14.04
N ARG A 12 2.93 -2.36 14.89
CA ARG A 12 1.84 -1.40 14.65
C ARG A 12 1.93 -0.73 13.29
N TRP A 13 3.13 -0.35 12.88
CA TRP A 13 3.34 0.32 11.60
C TRP A 13 3.15 -0.61 10.40
N LYS A 14 3.61 -1.87 10.50
CA LYS A 14 3.38 -2.87 9.45
C LYS A 14 1.88 -3.14 9.31
N PHE A 15 1.17 -3.24 10.42
CA PHE A 15 -0.28 -3.38 10.44
C PHE A 15 -0.98 -2.18 9.79
N THR A 16 -0.59 -0.95 10.16
CA THR A 16 -1.11 0.28 9.55
C THR A 16 -0.86 0.32 8.05
N ILE A 17 0.37 0.03 7.58
CA ILE A 17 0.67 -0.03 6.14
C ILE A 17 -0.21 -1.07 5.44
N GLY A 18 -0.37 -2.26 6.03
CA GLY A 18 -1.23 -3.30 5.49
C GLY A 18 -2.69 -2.86 5.34
N LEU A 19 -3.24 -2.13 6.33
CA LEU A 19 -4.58 -1.54 6.26
C LEU A 19 -4.70 -0.48 5.15
N LEU A 20 -3.69 0.37 4.99
CA LEU A 20 -3.69 1.39 3.94
C LEU A 20 -3.67 0.76 2.55
N VAL A 21 -2.79 -0.22 2.33
CA VAL A 21 -2.69 -0.94 1.05
C VAL A 21 -3.98 -1.70 0.75
N LEU A 22 -4.58 -2.35 1.76
CA LEU A 22 -5.87 -3.00 1.62
C LEU A 22 -6.97 -2.01 1.22
N ALA A 23 -7.07 -0.87 1.90
CA ALA A 23 -8.06 0.16 1.60
C ALA A 23 -7.88 0.72 0.19
N ILE A 24 -6.64 0.97 -0.23
CA ILE A 24 -6.31 1.42 -1.60
C ILE A 24 -6.82 0.41 -2.63
N GLY A 25 -6.49 -0.89 -2.49
CA GLY A 25 -6.94 -1.92 -3.42
C GLY A 25 -8.46 -2.05 -3.49
N LEU A 26 -9.16 -1.95 -2.35
CA LEU A 26 -10.63 -1.94 -2.31
C LEU A 26 -11.23 -0.70 -3.00
N CYS A 27 -10.61 0.47 -2.85
CA CYS A 27 -11.05 1.69 -3.52
C CYS A 27 -10.87 1.62 -5.05
N LEU A 28 -9.75 1.04 -5.52
CA LEU A 28 -9.50 0.83 -6.94
C LEU A 28 -10.52 -0.14 -7.54
N LEU A 29 -10.72 -1.29 -6.91
CA LEU A 29 -11.68 -2.31 -7.38
C LEU A 29 -13.12 -1.77 -7.43
N ALA A 30 -13.50 -0.91 -6.47
CA ALA A 30 -14.82 -0.29 -6.45
C ALA A 30 -14.99 0.80 -7.53
N THR A 31 -13.90 1.22 -8.19
CA THR A 31 -13.88 2.32 -9.16
C THR A 31 -13.25 1.87 -10.48
N PRO A 32 -13.98 1.15 -11.36
CA PRO A 32 -13.41 0.49 -12.55
C PRO A 32 -12.78 1.44 -13.60
N ASP A 33 -13.03 2.75 -13.50
CA ASP A 33 -12.44 3.76 -14.39
C ASP A 33 -11.47 4.68 -13.65
N TYR A 34 -10.93 4.26 -12.51
CA TYR A 34 -10.11 5.07 -11.60
C TYR A 34 -9.02 5.85 -12.35
N PHE A 35 -8.17 5.12 -13.09
CA PHE A 35 -7.14 5.68 -13.94
C PHE A 35 -7.69 5.90 -15.35
N PHE A 36 -7.81 7.15 -15.78
CA PHE A 36 -8.39 7.47 -17.10
C PHE A 36 -7.35 7.98 -18.10
N TRP A 37 -6.13 8.28 -17.65
CA TRP A 37 -5.05 8.79 -18.47
C TRP A 37 -3.71 8.12 -18.10
N PRO A 38 -2.83 7.79 -19.05
CA PRO A 38 -3.01 7.93 -20.49
C PRO A 38 -3.96 6.85 -21.03
N PRO A 39 -4.80 7.20 -22.02
CA PRO A 39 -5.89 6.32 -22.49
C PRO A 39 -5.39 4.98 -23.06
N GLN A 40 -4.15 4.94 -23.57
CA GLN A 40 -3.53 3.73 -24.12
C GLN A 40 -3.30 2.65 -23.05
N TYR A 41 -3.14 3.03 -21.78
CA TYR A 41 -2.88 2.09 -20.67
C TYR A 41 -4.07 1.93 -19.71
N LYS A 42 -5.19 2.62 -19.96
CA LYS A 42 -6.38 2.59 -19.10
C LYS A 42 -6.82 1.17 -18.73
N ASN A 43 -6.90 0.27 -19.70
CA ASN A 43 -7.34 -1.11 -19.45
C ASN A 43 -6.36 -1.89 -18.57
N LEU A 44 -5.06 -1.65 -18.73
CA LEU A 44 -4.04 -2.30 -17.89
C LEU A 44 -4.08 -1.74 -16.46
N MET A 45 -4.22 -0.43 -16.32
CA MET A 45 -4.14 0.25 -15.03
C MET A 45 -5.35 -0.01 -14.13
N ASN A 46 -6.52 -0.30 -14.73
CA ASN A 46 -7.75 -0.66 -14.01
C ASN A 46 -8.09 -2.15 -14.20
N ASP A 47 -7.07 -2.99 -14.36
CA ASP A 47 -7.29 -4.44 -14.41
C ASP A 47 -7.66 -4.95 -13.01
N ASP A 48 -8.82 -5.60 -12.87
CA ASP A 48 -9.30 -6.15 -11.61
C ASP A 48 -8.27 -7.11 -10.96
N GLY A 49 -7.43 -7.78 -11.77
CA GLY A 49 -6.35 -8.64 -11.28
C GLY A 49 -5.27 -7.88 -10.52
N ILE A 50 -4.93 -6.66 -10.96
CA ILE A 50 -4.00 -5.77 -10.25
C ILE A 50 -4.61 -5.33 -8.92
N ASP A 51 -5.89 -4.96 -8.92
CA ASP A 51 -6.58 -4.51 -7.71
C ASP A 51 -6.65 -5.63 -6.66
N VAL A 52 -7.00 -6.85 -7.10
CA VAL A 52 -6.99 -8.04 -6.24
C VAL A 52 -5.58 -8.34 -5.71
N PHE A 53 -4.54 -8.19 -6.53
CA PHE A 53 -3.15 -8.35 -6.08
C PHE A 53 -2.77 -7.35 -4.98
N ILE A 54 -3.21 -6.09 -5.10
CA ILE A 54 -3.00 -5.05 -4.09
C ILE A 54 -3.71 -5.43 -2.78
N ILE A 55 -4.99 -5.86 -2.86
CA ILE A 55 -5.77 -6.32 -1.71
C ILE A 55 -5.07 -7.47 -0.99
N ILE A 56 -4.62 -8.50 -1.73
CA ILE A 56 -3.91 -9.65 -1.16
C ILE A 56 -2.62 -9.22 -0.48
N SER A 57 -1.86 -8.31 -1.09
CA SER A 57 -0.62 -7.77 -0.51
C SER A 57 -0.86 -7.08 0.83
N GLY A 58 -1.93 -6.27 0.93
CA GLY A 58 -2.37 -5.65 2.18
C GLY A 58 -2.76 -6.67 3.25
N LEU A 59 -3.55 -7.69 2.88
CA LEU A 59 -3.96 -8.77 3.77
C LEU A 59 -2.77 -9.58 4.29
N LEU A 60 -1.82 -9.94 3.44
CA LEU A 60 -0.62 -10.68 3.85
C LEU A 60 0.23 -9.90 4.86
N LEU A 61 0.38 -8.59 4.68
CA LEU A 61 1.11 -7.74 5.62
C LEU A 61 0.36 -7.59 6.96
N ILE A 62 -0.97 -7.50 6.93
CA ILE A 62 -1.81 -7.53 8.13
C ILE A 62 -1.62 -8.85 8.87
N LEU A 63 -1.80 -9.99 8.19
CA LEU A 63 -1.64 -11.31 8.78
C LEU A 63 -0.23 -11.51 9.36
N TYR A 64 0.80 -11.07 8.64
CA TYR A 64 2.18 -11.08 9.13
C TYR A 64 2.31 -10.30 10.43
N SER A 65 1.77 -9.08 10.50
CA SER A 65 1.89 -8.21 11.68
C SER A 65 1.19 -8.77 12.94
N LEU A 66 0.14 -9.57 12.76
CA LEU A 66 -0.61 -10.23 13.84
C LEU A 66 0.01 -11.58 14.24
N SER A 67 0.76 -12.20 13.33
CA SER A 67 1.41 -13.49 13.56
C SER A 67 2.59 -13.40 14.53
N ASN A 68 3.03 -14.54 15.05
CA ASN A 68 4.27 -14.66 15.83
C ASN A 68 5.50 -14.85 14.91
N LEU A 69 5.41 -14.49 13.62
CA LEU A 69 6.53 -14.60 12.71
C LEU A 69 7.51 -13.46 12.99
N HIS A 70 8.77 -13.80 13.24
CA HIS A 70 9.87 -12.85 13.47
C HIS A 70 10.86 -12.84 12.32
N SER A 71 10.43 -13.25 11.12
CA SER A 71 11.31 -13.31 9.95
C SER A 71 11.52 -11.94 9.32
N ASN A 72 12.69 -11.35 9.58
CA ASN A 72 13.09 -10.07 9.00
C ASN A 72 13.04 -10.07 7.46
N LYS A 73 13.31 -11.21 6.81
CA LYS A 73 13.25 -11.34 5.35
C LYS A 73 11.82 -11.20 4.82
N ILE A 74 10.86 -11.91 5.43
CA ILE A 74 9.44 -11.86 5.01
C ILE A 74 8.89 -10.45 5.22
N ALA A 75 9.17 -9.85 6.38
CA ALA A 75 8.76 -8.46 6.66
C ALA A 75 9.29 -7.49 5.60
N SER A 76 10.58 -7.60 5.24
CA SER A 76 11.19 -6.71 4.25
C SER A 76 10.61 -6.90 2.85
N VAL A 77 10.33 -8.14 2.43
CA VAL A 77 9.69 -8.41 1.12
C VAL A 77 8.28 -7.82 1.07
N LEU A 78 7.45 -8.05 2.09
CA LEU A 78 6.10 -7.52 2.13
C LEU A 78 6.09 -5.98 2.15
N LEU A 79 6.98 -5.37 2.93
CA LEU A 79 7.14 -3.91 2.94
C LEU A 79 7.62 -3.37 1.59
N ALA A 80 8.55 -4.04 0.91
CA ALA A 80 9.02 -3.64 -0.41
C ALA A 80 7.90 -3.72 -1.47
N ILE A 81 7.08 -4.77 -1.43
CA ILE A 81 5.90 -4.89 -2.30
C ILE A 81 4.91 -3.76 -2.03
N SER A 82 4.57 -3.51 -0.75
CA SER A 82 3.70 -2.40 -0.37
C SER A 82 4.24 -1.04 -0.82
N ALA A 83 5.56 -0.82 -0.67
CA ALA A 83 6.21 0.40 -1.12
C ALA A 83 6.12 0.58 -2.63
N ALA A 84 6.38 -0.48 -3.40
CA ALA A 84 6.31 -0.44 -4.86
C ALA A 84 4.88 -0.15 -5.36
N ILE A 85 3.86 -0.77 -4.75
CA ILE A 85 2.44 -0.51 -5.05
C ILE A 85 2.12 0.97 -4.82
N VAL A 86 2.40 1.45 -3.61
CA VAL A 86 2.06 2.82 -3.21
C VAL A 86 2.81 3.85 -4.06
N ALA A 87 4.11 3.64 -4.30
CA ALA A 87 4.91 4.52 -5.15
C ALA A 87 4.38 4.57 -6.59
N SER A 88 3.98 3.42 -7.14
CA SER A 88 3.43 3.33 -8.51
C SER A 88 2.12 4.10 -8.62
N ILE A 89 1.21 3.93 -7.66
CA ILE A 89 -0.08 4.65 -7.63
C ILE A 89 0.15 6.16 -7.50
N THR A 90 0.98 6.59 -6.56
CA THR A 90 1.32 8.02 -6.40
C THR A 90 1.95 8.59 -7.67
N PHE A 91 2.86 7.86 -8.31
CA PHE A 91 3.49 8.29 -9.56
C PHE A 91 2.46 8.46 -10.68
N ILE A 92 1.57 7.48 -10.84
CA ILE A 92 0.48 7.55 -11.81
C ILE A 92 -0.45 8.74 -11.53
N GLU A 93 -0.77 9.01 -10.27
CA GLU A 93 -1.63 10.14 -9.87
C GLU A 93 -0.98 11.49 -10.14
N ILE A 94 0.34 11.62 -9.91
CA ILE A 94 1.12 12.81 -10.28
C ILE A 94 1.08 13.01 -11.79
N ILE A 95 1.23 11.94 -12.59
CA ILE A 95 1.11 11.99 -14.04
C ILE A 95 -0.28 12.47 -14.46
N HIS A 96 -1.35 11.91 -13.88
CA HIS A 96 -2.72 12.34 -14.16
C HIS A 96 -2.92 13.81 -13.86
N TRP A 97 -2.43 14.27 -12.70
CA TRP A 97 -2.54 15.67 -12.32
C TRP A 97 -1.80 16.58 -13.31
N TYR A 98 -0.55 16.25 -13.63
CA TYR A 98 0.29 17.08 -14.49
C TYR A 98 -0.23 17.14 -15.93
N PHE A 99 -0.65 16.01 -16.52
CA PHE A 99 -1.04 15.95 -17.93
C PHE A 99 -2.54 16.11 -18.19
N ALA A 100 -3.40 15.59 -17.31
CA ALA A 100 -4.84 15.68 -17.48
C ALA A 100 -5.47 16.83 -16.68
N GLY A 101 -4.71 17.52 -15.84
CA GLY A 101 -5.17 18.68 -15.06
C GLY A 101 -6.25 18.36 -14.03
N MET A 102 -6.48 17.08 -13.73
CA MET A 102 -7.58 16.64 -12.86
C MET A 102 -7.07 15.75 -11.72
N PHE A 103 -7.55 16.05 -10.52
CA PHE A 103 -7.40 15.22 -9.32
C PHE A 103 -8.74 14.53 -9.07
N ARG A 104 -8.87 13.25 -9.46
CA ARG A 104 -10.18 12.59 -9.44
C ARG A 104 -10.47 11.85 -8.12
N ASN A 105 -9.46 11.39 -7.40
CA ASN A 105 -9.69 10.64 -6.16
C ASN A 105 -8.72 11.02 -5.04
N ASN A 106 -9.12 12.03 -4.26
CA ASN A 106 -8.30 12.60 -3.19
C ASN A 106 -7.97 11.59 -2.07
N LEU A 107 -8.82 10.58 -1.85
CA LEU A 107 -8.64 9.64 -0.74
C LEU A 107 -7.45 8.71 -0.97
N THR A 108 -7.36 8.09 -2.14
CA THR A 108 -6.25 7.17 -2.47
C THR A 108 -4.91 7.88 -2.44
N ILE A 109 -4.84 9.13 -2.91
CA ILE A 109 -3.63 9.96 -2.89
C ILE A 109 -3.17 10.21 -1.46
N VAL A 110 -4.10 10.61 -0.58
CA VAL A 110 -3.80 10.83 0.84
C VAL A 110 -3.34 9.53 1.50
N LEU A 111 -4.02 8.41 1.23
CA LEU A 111 -3.64 7.10 1.75
C LEU A 111 -2.25 6.68 1.24
N ALA A 112 -1.95 6.95 -0.03
CA ALA A 112 -0.69 6.59 -0.65
C ALA A 112 0.47 7.42 -0.09
N ILE A 113 0.34 8.75 -0.03
CA ILE A 113 1.34 9.63 0.59
C ILE A 113 1.58 9.24 2.05
N PHE A 114 0.51 8.99 2.80
CA PHE A 114 0.61 8.56 4.19
C PHE A 114 1.34 7.21 4.31
N ALA A 115 1.04 6.25 3.45
CA ALA A 115 1.75 4.97 3.39
C ALA A 115 3.24 5.14 3.07
N VAL A 116 3.61 6.01 2.12
CA VAL A 116 5.03 6.32 1.83
C VAL A 116 5.74 6.83 3.08
N VAL A 117 5.17 7.81 3.76
CA VAL A 117 5.77 8.39 4.97
C VAL A 117 5.96 7.32 6.05
N VAL A 118 4.94 6.49 6.30
CA VAL A 118 5.02 5.43 7.31
C VAL A 118 6.06 4.38 6.93
N ILE A 119 6.18 4.01 5.65
CA ILE A 119 7.20 3.07 5.17
C ILE A 119 8.61 3.62 5.37
N PHE A 120 8.84 4.91 5.07
CA PHE A 120 10.12 5.55 5.32
C PHE A 120 10.47 5.57 6.81
N LEU A 121 9.51 5.92 7.67
CA LEU A 121 9.70 5.92 9.13
C LEU A 121 10.07 4.52 9.65
N VAL A 122 9.36 3.48 9.20
CA VAL A 122 9.67 2.09 9.57
C VAL A 122 11.04 1.64 9.06
N SER A 123 11.40 2.04 7.84
CA SER A 123 12.67 1.65 7.23
C SER A 123 13.85 2.34 7.92
N TYR A 124 13.69 3.61 8.29
CA TYR A 124 14.67 4.37 9.06
C TYR A 124 14.90 3.77 10.46
N ASP A 125 13.83 3.47 11.18
CA ASP A 125 13.88 2.84 12.52
C ASP A 125 14.66 1.52 12.48
N ARG A 126 14.38 0.67 11.48
CA ARG A 126 15.09 -0.60 11.28
C ARG A 126 16.57 -0.46 10.91
N SER A 127 16.99 0.68 10.38
CA SER A 127 18.39 0.91 9.98
C SER A 127 19.29 1.35 11.12
N ILE A 128 18.71 1.86 12.22
CA ILE A 128 19.44 2.24 13.43
C ILE A 128 19.69 1.01 14.32
N ASP A 129 18.79 0.02 14.26
CA ASP A 129 18.85 -1.20 15.08
C ASP A 129 19.70 -2.34 14.48
N SER A 130 20.28 -2.15 13.28
CA SER A 130 21.06 -3.15 12.53
C SER A 130 22.57 -2.90 12.56
#